data_AF-A0A928NM85-F1
#
_entry.id   AF-A0A928NM85-F1
#
_cell.length_a   1.000
_cell.length_b   1.000
_cell.length_c   1.000
_cell.angle_alpha   90.00
_cell.angle_beta   90.00
_cell.angle_gamma   90.00
#
_symmetry.space_group_name_H-M   'P 1'
#
loop_
_entity.id
_entity.type
_entity.pdbx_description
1 polymer ?
#
loop_
_entity_poly.entity_id
_entity_poly.type
_entity_poly.pdbx_seq_one_letter_code
_entity_poly.pdbx_strand_id
1 'polypeptide(L)'
;MLKGAIFDLDGTILDSMFIWDTIGEDYLRSLGKEPKENLKETFKTFTLEQAAEYYRENYGVTLSVDEIIDGVNKMVERYYAETVKLKPGIEVFLEKLKAKGVKMCIANSNYEGVNVEVMRCKNGEIMARDEALNGEIPDVDYVAGVPDSGVPHAIGYSNAAGKPFARPFIKYTPTWARSFTPSNQEMRNLIAEMKQIPVPERIKDKKLLLVDDSIVRGTQLRETVDFLYQSGAKEVHMRSACPPIMFSCKYLNFSRSNSEMELIARKIIQQEEGETGKEHIAEYADSRTKRGKCLLHTICKEMGFDSLGYQSLDGILEAIGIDRDKICTYCWTGEE
;
A
#
# COMPACT_ATOMS: atom_id res chain seq x y z
N MET A 1 13.05 34.04 -9.29
CA MET A 1 12.93 34.00 -7.82
C MET A 1 12.27 32.67 -7.44
N LEU A 2 12.86 31.91 -6.50
CA LEU A 2 12.32 30.62 -6.07
C LEU A 2 10.96 30.83 -5.39
N LYS A 3 9.91 30.11 -5.81
CA LYS A 3 8.53 30.26 -5.27
C LYS A 3 8.12 29.13 -4.32
N GLY A 4 8.78 27.98 -4.42
CA GLY A 4 8.58 26.85 -3.51
C GLY A 4 9.84 25.99 -3.41
N ALA A 5 9.96 25.24 -2.32
CA ALA A 5 11.02 24.26 -2.08
C ALA A 5 10.41 22.98 -1.48
N ILE A 6 10.78 21.83 -2.03
CA ILE A 6 10.33 20.51 -1.58
C ILE A 6 11.54 19.80 -0.99
N PHE A 7 11.38 19.21 0.21
CA PHE A 7 12.47 18.60 0.95
C PHE A 7 12.18 17.17 1.32
N ASP A 8 12.98 16.21 0.90
CA ASP A 8 12.96 14.91 1.60
C ASP A 8 13.28 15.15 3.10
N LEU A 9 12.60 14.42 3.98
CA LEU A 9 12.81 14.57 5.42
C LEU A 9 14.05 13.79 5.83
N ASP A 10 14.08 12.51 5.49
CA ASP A 10 15.14 11.59 5.88
C ASP A 10 16.37 11.76 5.01
N GLY A 11 17.54 11.77 5.64
CA GLY A 11 18.81 11.97 4.95
C GLY A 11 19.01 13.31 4.22
N THR A 12 18.02 14.21 4.22
CA THR A 12 18.10 15.53 3.57
C THR A 12 17.92 16.65 4.58
N ILE A 13 16.81 16.70 5.33
CA ILE A 13 16.63 17.61 6.46
C ILE A 13 17.25 17.01 7.73
N LEU A 14 16.91 15.75 7.99
CA LEU A 14 17.38 14.99 9.13
C LEU A 14 18.71 14.30 8.81
N ASP A 15 19.62 14.32 9.77
CA ASP A 15 20.83 13.51 9.74
C ASP A 15 20.52 12.09 10.25
N SER A 16 19.70 11.36 9.50
CA SER A 16 19.15 10.06 9.90
C SER A 16 19.78 8.85 9.20
N MET A 17 20.61 9.06 8.17
CA MET A 17 21.15 7.96 7.35
C MET A 17 22.05 7.00 8.12
N PHE A 18 22.76 7.50 9.13
CA PHE A 18 23.66 6.67 9.93
C PHE A 18 22.93 5.53 10.64
N ILE A 19 21.64 5.71 10.98
CA ILE A 19 20.83 4.67 11.63
C ILE A 19 20.79 3.44 10.74
N TRP A 20 20.48 3.59 9.46
CA TRP A 20 20.36 2.47 8.54
C TRP A 20 21.69 1.78 8.28
N ASP A 21 22.79 2.48 8.49
CA ASP A 21 24.14 1.94 8.36
C ASP A 21 24.56 1.10 9.56
N THR A 22 24.08 1.43 10.77
CA THR A 22 24.57 0.83 12.02
C THR A 22 23.51 0.02 12.76
N ILE A 23 22.22 0.15 12.45
CA ILE A 23 21.11 -0.42 13.26
C ILE A 23 21.24 -1.93 13.46
N GLY A 24 21.70 -2.66 12.43
CA GLY A 24 21.89 -4.10 12.54
C GLY A 24 23.04 -4.48 13.49
N GLU A 25 24.08 -3.66 13.55
CA GLU A 25 25.22 -3.85 14.45
C GLU A 25 24.89 -3.35 15.86
N ASP A 26 24.26 -2.19 15.97
CA ASP A 26 23.85 -1.57 17.23
C ASP A 26 22.84 -2.43 17.98
N TYR A 27 21.87 -3.01 17.27
CA TYR A 27 20.91 -3.91 17.87
C TYR A 27 21.60 -5.13 18.46
N LEU A 28 22.52 -5.73 17.71
CA LEU A 28 23.28 -6.89 18.15
C LEU A 28 24.18 -6.55 19.36
N ARG A 29 24.85 -5.38 19.34
CA ARG A 29 25.64 -4.85 20.47
C ARG A 29 24.77 -4.63 21.70
N SER A 30 23.53 -4.17 21.54
CA SER A 30 22.59 -3.99 22.66
C SER A 30 22.20 -5.29 23.35
N LEU A 31 22.33 -6.43 22.65
CA LEU A 31 22.17 -7.78 23.19
C LEU A 31 23.48 -8.35 23.78
N GLY A 32 24.54 -7.54 23.87
CA GLY A 32 25.85 -7.96 24.35
C GLY A 32 26.61 -8.86 23.38
N LYS A 33 26.31 -8.78 22.08
CA LYS A 33 26.93 -9.60 21.03
C LYS A 33 27.78 -8.73 20.12
N GLU A 34 28.98 -9.21 19.77
CA GLU A 34 29.85 -8.50 18.84
C GLU A 34 29.49 -8.85 17.38
N PRO A 35 29.19 -7.85 16.52
CA PRO A 35 28.90 -8.08 15.12
C PRO A 35 30.15 -8.54 14.36
N LYS A 36 29.97 -9.46 13.40
CA LYS A 36 31.00 -9.83 12.42
C LYS A 36 31.30 -8.65 11.49
N GLU A 37 32.52 -8.60 10.97
CA GLU A 37 32.87 -7.65 9.90
C GLU A 37 31.93 -7.84 8.70
N ASN A 38 31.45 -6.73 8.13
CA ASN A 38 30.52 -6.68 6.98
C ASN A 38 29.10 -7.21 7.24
N LEU A 39 28.63 -7.19 8.50
CA LEU A 39 27.25 -7.55 8.82
C LEU A 39 26.24 -6.71 8.02
N LYS A 40 26.50 -5.41 7.87
CA LYS A 40 25.71 -4.51 7.03
C LYS A 40 25.56 -5.02 5.59
N GLU A 41 26.65 -5.38 4.93
CA GLU A 41 26.61 -5.86 3.54
C GLU A 41 25.82 -7.17 3.41
N THR A 42 25.90 -8.03 4.43
CA THR A 42 25.08 -9.24 4.51
C THR A 42 23.60 -8.91 4.60
N PHE A 43 23.23 -7.89 5.37
CA PHE A 43 21.84 -7.54 5.62
C PHE A 43 21.18 -6.74 4.50
N LYS A 44 21.95 -6.12 3.60
CA LYS A 44 21.38 -5.38 2.46
C LYS A 44 20.45 -6.21 1.58
N THR A 45 20.64 -7.52 1.52
CA THR A 45 19.82 -8.43 0.70
C THR A 45 18.75 -9.16 1.49
N PHE A 46 18.66 -8.91 2.80
CA PHE A 46 17.78 -9.65 3.71
C PHE A 46 16.48 -8.89 3.99
N THR A 47 15.39 -9.62 4.17
CA THR A 47 14.21 -9.10 4.86
C THR A 47 14.46 -8.97 6.36
N LEU A 48 13.58 -8.27 7.08
CA LEU A 48 13.68 -8.15 8.54
C LEU A 48 13.60 -9.51 9.25
N GLU A 49 12.76 -10.42 8.76
CA GLU A 49 12.65 -11.78 9.28
C GLU A 49 13.94 -12.57 9.03
N GLN A 50 14.51 -12.47 7.83
CA GLN A 50 15.78 -13.13 7.49
C GLN A 50 16.94 -12.60 8.35
N ALA A 51 17.00 -11.29 8.59
CA ALA A 51 17.98 -10.69 9.49
C ALA A 51 17.80 -11.17 10.94
N ALA A 52 16.54 -11.29 11.39
CA ALA A 52 16.23 -11.80 12.72
C ALA A 52 16.59 -13.29 12.89
N GLU A 53 16.29 -14.13 11.89
CA GLU A 53 16.73 -15.52 11.87
C GLU A 53 18.25 -15.63 11.84
N TYR A 54 18.92 -14.80 11.04
CA TYR A 54 20.38 -14.74 10.99
C TYR A 54 20.98 -14.44 12.36
N TYR A 55 20.39 -13.53 13.14
CA TYR A 55 20.84 -13.29 14.52
C TYR A 55 20.75 -14.52 15.42
N ARG A 56 19.65 -15.28 15.30
CA ARG A 56 19.44 -16.49 16.11
C ARG A 56 20.46 -17.56 15.74
N GLU A 57 20.66 -17.79 14.44
CA GLU A 57 21.54 -18.84 13.92
C GLU A 57 23.04 -18.51 14.11
N ASN A 58 23.44 -17.25 13.86
CA ASN A 58 24.85 -16.89 13.77
C ASN A 58 25.42 -16.25 15.04
N TYR A 59 24.57 -15.73 15.93
CA TYR A 59 24.99 -15.08 17.16
C TYR A 59 24.36 -15.66 18.43
N GLY A 60 23.55 -16.71 18.28
CA GLY A 60 22.90 -17.40 19.40
C GLY A 60 21.94 -16.49 20.17
N VAL A 61 21.22 -15.63 19.45
CA VAL A 61 20.13 -14.84 20.04
C VAL A 61 18.96 -15.76 20.34
N THR A 62 18.49 -15.79 21.58
CA THR A 62 17.44 -16.71 22.05
C THR A 62 16.02 -16.15 21.88
N LEU A 63 15.90 -14.85 21.62
CA LEU A 63 14.63 -14.17 21.33
C LEU A 63 13.97 -14.76 20.08
N SER A 64 12.64 -14.73 20.05
CA SER A 64 11.87 -15.06 18.85
C SER A 64 12.09 -14.02 17.75
N VAL A 65 11.76 -14.39 16.50
CA VAL A 65 11.85 -13.48 15.35
C VAL A 65 11.04 -12.21 15.57
N ASP A 66 9.83 -12.33 16.12
CA ASP A 66 8.96 -11.18 16.42
C ASP A 66 9.55 -10.27 17.50
N GLU A 67 10.14 -10.83 18.57
CA GLU A 67 10.79 -10.05 19.63
C GLU A 67 12.03 -9.30 19.12
N ILE A 68 12.78 -9.92 18.21
CA ILE A 68 13.93 -9.29 17.56
C ILE A 68 13.49 -8.10 16.69
N ILE A 69 12.47 -8.30 15.85
CA ILE A 69 11.94 -7.24 14.99
C ILE A 69 11.38 -6.08 15.82
N ASP A 70 10.62 -6.38 16.88
CA ASP A 70 10.12 -5.37 17.82
C ASP A 70 11.27 -4.59 18.50
N GLY A 71 12.33 -5.29 18.90
CA GLY A 71 13.53 -4.68 19.48
C GLY A 71 14.27 -3.73 18.52
N VAL A 72 14.45 -4.14 17.27
CA VAL A 72 15.05 -3.30 16.22
C VAL A 72 14.19 -2.07 15.97
N ASN A 73 12.87 -2.23 15.82
CA ASN A 73 11.96 -1.11 15.59
C ASN A 73 11.99 -0.08 16.72
N LYS A 74 11.94 -0.52 17.98
CA LYS A 74 12.08 0.36 19.15
C LYS A 74 13.41 1.10 19.20
N MET A 75 14.47 0.48 18.72
CA MET A 75 15.78 1.13 18.64
C MET A 75 15.76 2.23 17.56
N VAL A 76 15.17 1.97 16.39
CA VAL A 76 14.97 2.99 15.35
C VAL A 76 14.12 4.14 15.87
N GLU A 77 12.98 3.86 16.50
CA GLU A 77 12.11 4.89 17.11
C GLU A 77 12.88 5.78 18.08
N ARG A 78 13.69 5.18 18.95
CA ARG A 78 14.53 5.92 19.91
C ARG A 78 15.58 6.77 19.21
N TYR A 79 16.23 6.26 18.16
CA TYR A 79 17.16 7.05 17.38
C TYR A 79 16.49 8.30 16.82
N TYR A 80 15.30 8.18 16.22
CA TYR A 80 14.56 9.32 15.70
C TYR A 80 14.08 10.29 16.79
N ALA A 81 13.70 9.78 17.96
CA ALA A 81 13.21 10.59 19.06
C ALA A 81 14.32 11.34 19.82
N GLU A 82 15.49 10.72 19.99
CA GLU A 82 16.50 11.17 20.95
C GLU A 82 17.85 11.54 20.29
N THR A 83 18.17 10.97 19.13
CA THR A 83 19.53 11.04 18.56
C THR A 83 19.58 11.82 17.24
N VAL A 84 18.61 11.66 16.35
CA VAL A 84 18.57 12.30 15.04
C VAL A 84 18.43 13.81 15.22
N LYS A 85 19.30 14.55 14.52
CA LYS A 85 19.32 16.01 14.53
C LYS A 85 19.11 16.54 13.11
N LEU A 86 18.85 17.84 13.01
CA LEU A 86 18.93 18.54 11.73
C LEU A 86 20.37 18.46 11.20
N LYS A 87 20.52 18.29 9.88
CA LYS A 87 21.83 18.44 9.25
C LYS A 87 22.36 19.87 9.46
N PRO A 88 23.68 20.04 9.61
CA PRO A 88 24.28 21.36 9.79
C PRO A 88 23.84 22.34 8.69
N GLY A 89 23.35 23.51 9.11
CA GLY A 89 22.93 24.58 8.20
C GLY A 89 21.51 24.47 7.66
N ILE A 90 20.78 23.38 7.88
CA ILE A 90 19.37 23.24 7.46
C ILE A 90 18.48 24.28 8.13
N GLU A 91 18.63 24.50 9.44
CA GLU A 91 17.84 25.50 10.18
C GLU A 91 17.96 26.90 9.55
N VAL A 92 19.20 27.38 9.38
CA VAL A 92 19.50 28.68 8.75
C VAL A 92 18.99 28.75 7.31
N PHE A 93 19.03 27.64 6.56
CA PHE A 93 18.53 27.58 5.19
C PHE A 93 17.00 27.70 5.13
N LEU A 94 16.27 26.94 5.97
CA LEU A 94 14.82 26.99 6.05
C LEU A 94 14.33 28.37 6.52
N GLU A 95 15.02 29.00 7.48
CA GLU A 95 14.72 30.38 7.90
C GLU A 95 14.87 31.38 6.76
N LYS A 96 15.93 31.26 5.94
CA LYS A 96 16.14 32.12 4.76
C LYS A 96 15.04 31.95 3.71
N LEU A 97 14.56 30.73 3.50
CA LEU A 97 13.46 30.46 2.58
C LEU A 97 12.13 31.03 3.11
N LYS A 98 11.85 30.85 4.41
CA LYS A 98 10.70 31.44 5.08
C LYS A 98 10.70 32.96 4.98
N ALA A 99 11.83 33.62 5.25
CA ALA A 99 11.98 35.07 5.16
C ALA A 99 11.73 35.62 3.73
N LYS A 100 11.99 34.79 2.71
CA LYS A 100 11.74 35.11 1.30
C LYS A 100 10.32 34.76 0.84
N GLY A 101 9.45 34.28 1.73
CA GLY A 101 8.08 33.87 1.40
C GLY A 101 8.01 32.63 0.50
N VAL A 102 9.07 31.80 0.47
CA VAL A 102 9.09 30.56 -0.31
C VAL A 102 8.24 29.52 0.40
N LYS A 103 7.25 28.94 -0.29
CA LYS A 103 6.44 27.84 0.26
C LYS A 103 7.29 26.58 0.40
N MET A 104 7.28 25.94 1.57
CA MET A 104 8.09 24.75 1.83
C MET A 104 7.19 23.56 2.15
N CYS A 105 7.50 22.39 1.59
CA CYS A 105 6.84 21.12 1.94
C CYS A 105 7.85 19.98 2.05
N ILE A 106 7.51 18.94 2.81
CA ILE A 106 8.30 17.71 2.88
C ILE A 106 7.92 16.82 1.68
N ALA A 107 8.92 16.20 1.05
CA ALA A 107 8.80 15.29 -0.05
C ALA A 107 8.24 13.97 0.48
N ASN A 108 7.08 13.64 -0.06
CA ASN A 108 6.71 12.28 -0.41
C ASN A 108 7.67 11.74 -1.50
N SER A 109 7.63 10.43 -1.74
CA SER A 109 8.46 9.79 -2.75
C SER A 109 8.24 10.41 -4.14
N ASN A 110 9.34 10.77 -4.81
CA ASN A 110 9.36 11.11 -6.23
C ASN A 110 10.23 10.06 -6.94
N TYR A 111 9.71 9.45 -8.00
CA TYR A 111 10.42 8.43 -8.78
C TYR A 111 10.47 8.88 -10.24
N GLU A 112 11.66 8.92 -10.85
CA GLU A 112 11.86 9.39 -12.24
C GLU A 112 11.20 10.75 -12.54
N GLY A 113 11.25 11.67 -11.57
CA GLY A 113 10.64 13.01 -11.69
C GLY A 113 9.13 13.07 -11.47
N VAL A 114 8.49 11.95 -11.13
CA VAL A 114 7.05 11.85 -10.88
C VAL A 114 6.78 11.66 -9.40
N ASN A 115 5.94 12.54 -8.85
CA ASN A 115 5.51 12.50 -7.48
C ASN A 115 4.48 11.38 -7.24
N VAL A 116 4.73 10.48 -6.29
CA VAL A 116 3.88 9.28 -6.10
C VAL A 116 2.46 9.66 -5.68
N GLU A 117 2.27 10.66 -4.81
CA GLU A 117 0.92 11.09 -4.40
C GLU A 117 0.14 11.67 -5.59
N VAL A 118 0.81 12.54 -6.38
CA VAL A 118 0.22 13.12 -7.59
C VAL A 118 -0.10 12.04 -8.61
N MET A 119 0.79 11.06 -8.80
CA MET A 119 0.55 9.92 -9.69
C MET A 119 -0.68 9.12 -9.23
N ARG A 120 -0.80 8.84 -7.92
CA ARG A 120 -1.94 8.10 -7.39
C ARG A 120 -3.25 8.86 -7.57
N CYS A 121 -3.26 10.17 -7.33
CA CYS A 121 -4.40 11.03 -7.64
C CYS A 121 -4.75 11.01 -9.13
N LYS A 122 -3.76 11.17 -10.02
CA LYS A 122 -3.94 11.10 -11.47
C LYS A 122 -4.49 9.73 -11.91
N ASN A 123 -4.03 8.65 -11.28
CA ASN A 123 -4.52 7.31 -11.55
C ASN A 123 -6.02 7.17 -11.22
N GLY A 124 -6.45 7.73 -10.08
CA GLY A 124 -7.87 7.80 -9.72
C GLY A 124 -8.70 8.63 -10.70
N GLU A 125 -8.18 9.78 -11.12
CA GLU A 125 -8.79 10.64 -12.14
C GLU A 125 -8.97 9.90 -13.47
N ILE A 126 -7.96 9.15 -13.92
CA ILE A 126 -8.02 8.35 -15.15
C ILE A 126 -9.11 7.27 -15.06
N MET A 127 -9.22 6.55 -13.94
CA MET A 127 -10.30 5.57 -13.75
C MET A 127 -11.68 6.21 -13.90
N ALA A 128 -11.90 7.33 -13.21
CA ALA A 128 -13.18 8.06 -13.28
C ALA A 128 -13.45 8.61 -14.69
N ARG A 129 -12.43 9.14 -15.37
CA ARG A 129 -12.51 9.60 -16.76
C ARG A 129 -12.97 8.47 -17.69
N ASP A 130 -12.31 7.32 -17.61
CA ASP A 130 -12.58 6.20 -18.51
C ASP A 130 -13.98 5.61 -18.26
N GLU A 131 -14.40 5.50 -16.99
CA GLU A 131 -15.77 5.13 -16.63
C GLU A 131 -16.81 6.15 -17.10
N ALA A 132 -16.50 7.46 -17.02
CA ALA A 132 -17.39 8.50 -17.52
C ALA A 132 -17.61 8.37 -19.03
N LEU A 133 -16.54 8.10 -19.79
CA LEU A 133 -16.59 7.91 -21.24
C LEU A 133 -17.46 6.70 -21.64
N ASN A 134 -17.50 5.67 -20.80
CA ASN A 134 -18.32 4.47 -21.02
C ASN A 134 -19.74 4.59 -20.42
N GLY A 135 -20.04 5.65 -19.67
CA GLY A 135 -21.30 5.79 -18.95
C GLY A 135 -21.44 4.83 -17.75
N GLU A 136 -20.32 4.43 -17.15
CA GLU A 136 -20.21 3.38 -16.13
C GLU A 136 -19.96 3.93 -14.71
N ILE A 137 -19.94 5.26 -14.51
CA ILE A 137 -19.83 5.85 -13.17
C ILE A 137 -21.05 5.46 -12.34
N PRO A 138 -20.88 4.78 -11.19
CA PRO A 138 -21.99 4.38 -10.35
C PRO A 138 -22.59 5.59 -9.61
N ASP A 139 -23.89 5.52 -9.36
CA ASP A 139 -24.57 6.55 -8.56
C ASP A 139 -24.36 6.30 -7.07
N VAL A 140 -23.31 6.89 -6.52
CA VAL A 140 -22.92 6.77 -5.11
C VAL A 140 -23.08 8.08 -4.33
N ASP A 141 -23.29 7.97 -3.02
CA ASP A 141 -23.29 9.10 -2.08
C ASP A 141 -21.86 9.60 -1.83
N TYR A 142 -20.92 8.67 -1.65
CA TYR A 142 -19.54 8.97 -1.29
C TYR A 142 -18.54 8.11 -2.05
N VAL A 143 -17.39 8.71 -2.38
CA VAL A 143 -16.16 8.02 -2.76
C VAL A 143 -15.23 8.02 -1.55
N ALA A 144 -14.56 6.90 -1.29
CA ALA A 144 -13.62 6.76 -0.19
C ALA A 144 -12.46 5.84 -0.58
N GLY A 145 -11.32 6.00 0.08
CA GLY A 145 -10.16 5.12 -0.11
C GLY A 145 -10.02 4.15 1.05
N VAL A 146 -9.60 2.92 0.76
CA VAL A 146 -9.11 1.98 1.78
C VAL A 146 -7.79 2.57 2.34
N PRO A 147 -7.72 2.92 3.64
CA PRO A 147 -6.56 3.65 4.15
C PRO A 147 -5.33 2.75 4.33
N ASP A 148 -4.12 3.26 4.07
CA ASP A 148 -3.81 4.64 3.69
C ASP A 148 -3.52 4.81 2.18
N SER A 149 -3.14 3.72 1.50
CA SER A 149 -2.67 3.73 0.11
C SER A 149 -3.78 4.00 -0.92
N GLY A 150 -5.01 3.57 -0.66
CA GLY A 150 -6.16 3.83 -1.54
C GLY A 150 -6.68 5.27 -1.50
N VAL A 151 -6.32 6.05 -0.48
CA VAL A 151 -6.83 7.42 -0.24
C VAL A 151 -6.54 8.38 -1.40
N PRO A 152 -5.30 8.56 -1.88
CA PRO A 152 -5.03 9.47 -3.00
C PRO A 152 -5.76 9.06 -4.28
N HIS A 153 -5.86 7.76 -4.57
CA HIS A 153 -6.64 7.26 -5.71
C HIS A 153 -8.12 7.64 -5.59
N ALA A 154 -8.72 7.47 -4.41
CA ALA A 154 -10.09 7.87 -4.15
C ALA A 154 -10.31 9.39 -4.26
N ILE A 155 -9.35 10.21 -3.81
CA ILE A 155 -9.41 11.67 -3.98
C ILE A 155 -9.43 12.05 -5.46
N GLY A 156 -8.53 11.45 -6.25
CA GLY A 156 -8.50 11.65 -7.71
C GLY A 156 -9.79 11.26 -8.40
N TYR A 157 -10.29 10.05 -8.10
CA TYR A 157 -11.55 9.54 -8.64
C TYR A 157 -12.72 10.44 -8.25
N SER A 158 -12.83 10.81 -6.97
CA SER A 158 -13.88 11.70 -6.43
C SER A 158 -13.94 13.03 -7.17
N ASN A 159 -12.79 13.69 -7.34
CA ASN A 159 -12.70 14.99 -8.00
C ASN A 159 -13.14 14.91 -9.47
N ALA A 160 -12.69 13.88 -10.20
CA ALA A 160 -12.99 13.69 -11.61
C ALA A 160 -14.45 13.23 -11.86
N ALA A 161 -14.98 12.37 -10.99
CA ALA A 161 -16.36 11.89 -11.06
C ALA A 161 -17.39 12.91 -10.55
N GLY A 162 -16.95 13.99 -9.89
CA GLY A 162 -17.84 14.97 -9.26
C GLY A 162 -18.66 14.40 -8.09
N LYS A 163 -18.15 13.33 -7.44
CA LYS A 163 -18.80 12.66 -6.31
C LYS A 163 -18.10 13.03 -5.01
N PRO A 164 -18.80 13.31 -3.89
CA PRO A 164 -18.14 13.76 -2.66
C PRO A 164 -17.19 12.72 -2.07
N PHE A 165 -15.99 13.14 -1.68
CA PHE A 165 -15.09 12.30 -0.89
C PHE A 165 -15.56 12.24 0.57
N ALA A 166 -15.55 11.05 1.17
CA ALA A 166 -15.79 10.88 2.60
C ALA A 166 -14.88 9.80 3.20
N ARG A 167 -14.83 9.76 4.53
CA ARG A 167 -14.13 8.72 5.29
C ARG A 167 -15.15 7.89 6.06
N PRO A 168 -15.64 6.77 5.49
CA PRO A 168 -16.61 5.89 6.15
C PRO A 168 -15.99 5.17 7.35
N PHE A 169 -14.68 4.97 7.35
CA PHE A 169 -13.95 4.42 8.48
C PHE A 169 -12.58 5.06 8.61
N ILE A 170 -12.02 4.94 9.80
CA ILE A 170 -10.70 5.41 10.16
C ILE A 170 -9.87 4.19 10.49
N LYS A 171 -8.73 4.02 9.81
CA LYS A 171 -7.76 3.01 10.19
C LYS A 171 -7.30 3.29 11.62
N TYR A 172 -7.50 2.32 12.50
CA TYR A 172 -6.90 2.41 13.82
C TYR A 172 -5.41 2.15 13.68
N THR A 173 -4.64 3.21 13.83
CA THR A 173 -3.19 3.09 14.00
C THR A 173 -2.96 2.90 15.49
N PRO A 174 -2.69 1.66 15.96
CA PRO A 174 -2.32 1.50 17.36
C PRO A 174 -1.05 2.33 17.59
N THR A 175 -1.14 3.33 18.47
CA THR A 175 0.02 4.01 19.06
C THR A 175 0.80 3.10 20.01
N TRP A 176 0.39 1.84 20.08
CA TRP A 176 0.93 0.78 20.91
C TRP A 176 1.79 -0.09 20.01
N ALA A 177 3.11 -0.03 20.17
CA ALA A 177 4.02 -1.02 19.60
C ALA A 177 3.50 -2.43 19.93
N ARG A 178 3.74 -3.42 19.07
CA ARG A 178 3.26 -4.83 19.22
C ARG A 178 3.47 -5.39 20.65
N SER A 179 4.45 -4.87 21.36
CA SER A 179 4.83 -5.18 22.75
C SER A 179 3.96 -4.60 23.87
N PHE A 180 2.95 -3.76 23.59
CA PHE A 180 1.89 -3.43 24.56
C PHE A 180 0.58 -4.18 24.29
N THR A 181 0.61 -5.20 23.44
CA THR A 181 -0.57 -6.03 23.19
C THR A 181 -1.03 -6.66 24.52
N PRO A 182 -2.31 -6.50 24.91
CA PRO A 182 -2.82 -6.97 26.18
C PRO A 182 -2.60 -8.48 26.33
N SER A 183 -2.28 -8.94 27.54
CA SER A 183 -2.17 -10.37 27.85
C SER A 183 -3.53 -11.10 27.77
N ASN A 184 -4.64 -10.36 27.87
CA ASN A 184 -6.01 -10.89 27.70
C ASN A 184 -6.33 -11.16 26.23
N GLN A 185 -6.71 -12.40 25.92
CA GLN A 185 -7.12 -12.84 24.58
C GLN A 185 -8.35 -12.08 24.06
N GLU A 186 -9.32 -11.72 24.92
CA GLU A 186 -10.50 -10.95 24.51
C GLU A 186 -10.11 -9.56 24.00
N MET A 187 -9.16 -8.92 24.68
CA MET A 187 -8.69 -7.58 24.34
C MET A 187 -7.79 -7.62 23.08
N ARG A 188 -7.07 -8.73 22.84
CA ARG A 188 -6.39 -8.99 21.57
C ARG A 188 -7.38 -9.16 20.41
N ASN A 189 -8.45 -9.90 20.63
CA ASN A 189 -9.52 -10.06 19.64
C ASN A 189 -10.16 -8.70 19.34
N LEU A 190 -10.45 -7.89 20.37
CA LEU A 190 -10.96 -6.54 20.21
C LEU A 190 -10.00 -5.63 19.41
N ILE A 191 -8.69 -5.66 19.68
CA ILE A 191 -7.71 -4.88 18.90
C ILE A 191 -7.65 -5.37 17.45
N ALA A 192 -7.74 -6.67 17.22
CA ALA A 192 -7.79 -7.25 15.88
C ALA A 192 -9.07 -6.85 15.12
N GLU A 193 -10.18 -6.67 15.82
CA GLU A 193 -11.44 -6.13 15.29
C GLU A 193 -11.36 -4.61 15.06
N MET A 194 -10.65 -3.87 15.90
CA MET A 194 -10.55 -2.41 15.84
C MET A 194 -9.71 -1.87 14.68
N LYS A 195 -9.14 -2.71 13.79
CA LYS A 195 -8.33 -2.28 12.63
C LYS A 195 -8.97 -1.13 11.83
N GLN A 196 -10.30 -1.11 11.76
CA GLN A 196 -11.07 -0.04 11.13
C GLN A 196 -12.18 0.42 12.10
N ILE A 197 -12.19 1.70 12.44
CA ILE A 197 -13.22 2.32 13.27
C ILE A 197 -14.30 2.91 12.35
N PRO A 198 -15.55 2.44 12.41
CA PRO A 198 -16.62 2.94 11.55
C PRO A 198 -17.03 4.36 11.92
N VAL A 199 -17.49 5.11 10.92
CA VAL A 199 -18.20 6.39 11.07
C VAL A 199 -19.63 6.17 10.58
N PRO A 200 -20.57 5.74 11.45
CA PRO A 200 -21.91 5.30 11.04
C PRO A 200 -22.68 6.34 10.20
N GLU A 201 -22.53 7.64 10.48
CA GLU A 201 -23.17 8.74 9.74
C GLU A 201 -22.69 8.84 8.28
N ARG A 202 -21.56 8.20 7.96
CA ARG A 202 -20.98 8.12 6.61
C ARG A 202 -21.19 6.76 5.96
N ILE A 203 -21.73 5.76 6.67
CA ILE A 203 -21.96 4.41 6.16
C ILE A 203 -23.45 4.08 6.05
N LYS A 204 -24.23 4.32 7.10
CA LYS A 204 -25.60 3.81 7.22
C LYS A 204 -26.51 4.36 6.12
N ASP A 205 -27.18 3.45 5.42
CA ASP A 205 -28.08 3.71 4.29
C ASP A 205 -27.41 4.41 3.10
N LYS A 206 -26.06 4.41 3.04
CA LYS A 206 -25.27 5.07 2.00
C LYS A 206 -24.74 4.09 0.96
N LYS A 207 -24.68 4.59 -0.28
CA LYS A 207 -23.99 3.95 -1.39
C LYS A 207 -22.55 4.45 -1.45
N LEU A 208 -21.59 3.54 -1.35
CA LEU A 208 -20.17 3.87 -1.22
C LEU A 208 -19.41 3.34 -2.42
N LEU A 209 -18.51 4.15 -3.00
CA LEU A 209 -17.44 3.67 -3.86
C LEU A 209 -16.13 3.64 -3.08
N LEU A 210 -15.54 2.46 -2.92
CA LEU A 210 -14.23 2.28 -2.31
C LEU A 210 -13.15 2.09 -3.37
N VAL A 211 -12.04 2.81 -3.21
CA VAL A 211 -10.82 2.61 -3.99
C VAL A 211 -9.74 2.00 -3.10
N ASP A 212 -9.20 0.85 -3.51
CA ASP A 212 -8.04 0.21 -2.89
C ASP A 212 -6.87 0.21 -3.87
N ASP A 213 -5.65 0.05 -3.37
CA ASP A 213 -4.46 0.08 -4.23
C ASP A 213 -4.41 -1.11 -5.19
N SER A 214 -4.82 -2.29 -4.74
CA SER A 214 -4.72 -3.54 -5.47
C SER A 214 -5.58 -4.64 -4.86
N ILE A 215 -5.89 -5.67 -5.65
CA ILE A 215 -6.56 -6.88 -5.17
C ILE A 215 -5.70 -8.09 -5.52
N VAL A 216 -5.00 -8.63 -4.51
CA VAL A 216 -4.11 -9.80 -4.69
C VAL A 216 -4.86 -11.11 -4.42
N ARG A 217 -5.21 -11.37 -3.15
CA ARG A 217 -5.96 -12.55 -2.70
C ARG A 217 -7.42 -12.23 -2.34
N GLY A 218 -7.70 -10.96 -2.04
CA GLY A 218 -9.03 -10.44 -1.72
C GLY A 218 -9.54 -10.71 -0.30
N THR A 219 -8.81 -11.41 0.58
CA THR A 219 -9.27 -11.73 1.95
C THR A 219 -9.51 -10.48 2.81
N GLN A 220 -8.53 -9.56 2.85
CA GLN A 220 -8.65 -8.30 3.61
C GLN A 220 -9.75 -7.38 3.04
N LEU A 221 -9.92 -7.41 1.72
CA LEU A 221 -10.96 -6.65 1.06
C LEU A 221 -12.35 -7.18 1.41
N ARG A 222 -12.52 -8.51 1.45
CA ARG A 222 -13.75 -9.15 1.89
C ARG A 222 -14.13 -8.73 3.31
N GLU A 223 -13.17 -8.79 4.25
CA GLU A 223 -13.37 -8.35 5.63
C GLU A 223 -13.84 -6.87 5.70
N THR A 224 -13.22 -6.00 4.90
CA THR A 224 -13.57 -4.57 4.83
C THR A 224 -15.01 -4.36 4.33
N VAL A 225 -15.43 -5.12 3.31
CA VAL A 225 -16.78 -5.00 2.75
C VAL A 225 -17.84 -5.60 3.67
N ASP A 226 -17.58 -6.78 4.25
CA ASP A 226 -18.47 -7.38 5.24
C ASP A 226 -18.68 -6.42 6.43
N PHE A 227 -17.61 -5.76 6.88
CA PHE A 227 -17.65 -4.71 7.91
C PHE A 227 -18.53 -3.51 7.50
N LEU A 228 -18.45 -3.04 6.25
CA LEU A 228 -19.28 -1.94 5.76
C LEU A 228 -20.77 -2.29 5.72
N TYR A 229 -21.12 -3.48 5.21
CA TYR A 229 -22.52 -3.93 5.21
C TYR A 229 -23.05 -4.17 6.62
N GLN A 230 -22.24 -4.74 7.52
CA GLN A 230 -22.60 -4.87 8.94
C GLN A 230 -22.81 -3.51 9.63
N SER A 231 -22.09 -2.48 9.17
CA SER A 231 -22.25 -1.09 9.60
C SER A 231 -23.43 -0.37 8.93
N GLY A 232 -24.17 -1.04 8.05
CA GLY A 232 -25.40 -0.55 7.43
C GLY A 232 -25.24 0.10 6.05
N ALA A 233 -24.13 -0.13 5.34
CA ALA A 233 -23.99 0.32 3.95
C ALA A 233 -25.13 -0.24 3.07
N LYS A 234 -25.64 0.59 2.17
CA LYS A 234 -26.68 0.19 1.22
C LYS A 234 -26.10 -0.52 0.00
N GLU A 235 -25.07 0.08 -0.60
CA GLU A 235 -24.34 -0.46 -1.75
C GLU A 235 -22.85 -0.20 -1.56
N VAL A 236 -21.99 -1.14 -1.95
CA VAL A 236 -20.53 -1.03 -1.91
C VAL A 236 -19.97 -1.36 -3.29
N HIS A 237 -19.49 -0.34 -3.99
CA HIS A 237 -18.86 -0.42 -5.29
C HIS A 237 -17.34 -0.38 -5.12
N MET A 238 -16.62 -1.32 -5.70
CA MET A 238 -15.18 -1.45 -5.51
C MET A 238 -14.39 -1.04 -6.75
N ARG A 239 -13.26 -0.37 -6.56
CA ARG A 239 -12.28 -0.03 -7.59
C ARG A 239 -10.85 -0.38 -7.14
N SER A 240 -10.19 -1.23 -7.91
CA SER A 240 -8.75 -1.49 -7.75
C SER A 240 -7.96 -0.47 -8.57
N ALA A 241 -7.10 0.31 -7.93
CA ALA A 241 -6.23 1.26 -8.61
C ALA A 241 -5.09 0.58 -9.42
N CYS A 242 -4.92 -0.72 -9.26
CA CYS A 242 -4.00 -1.57 -10.00
C CYS A 242 -4.77 -2.48 -10.96
N PRO A 243 -4.24 -2.82 -12.15
CA PRO A 243 -4.78 -3.90 -13.00
C PRO A 243 -4.81 -5.25 -12.29
N PRO A 244 -5.60 -6.24 -12.77
CA PRO A 244 -5.62 -7.56 -12.18
C PRO A 244 -4.23 -8.20 -12.20
N ILE A 245 -3.76 -8.69 -11.06
CA ILE A 245 -2.45 -9.35 -10.96
C ILE A 245 -2.61 -10.78 -11.46
N MET A 246 -1.93 -11.09 -12.56
CA MET A 246 -2.01 -12.38 -13.25
C MET A 246 -0.79 -13.26 -12.99
N PHE A 247 0.36 -12.66 -12.68
CA PHE A 247 1.62 -13.38 -12.52
C PHE A 247 2.30 -13.02 -11.21
N SER A 248 2.94 -14.01 -10.58
CA SER A 248 3.78 -13.80 -9.40
C SER A 248 5.02 -12.99 -9.79
N CYS A 249 5.35 -11.95 -9.03
CA CYS A 249 6.53 -11.12 -9.32
C CYS A 249 7.83 -11.94 -9.28
N LYS A 250 8.69 -11.77 -10.29
CA LYS A 250 10.04 -12.38 -10.34
C LYS A 250 11.04 -11.72 -9.40
N TYR A 251 10.83 -10.44 -9.09
CA TYR A 251 11.80 -9.58 -8.39
C TYR A 251 11.51 -9.44 -6.90
N LEU A 252 10.25 -9.59 -6.49
CA LEU A 252 9.79 -9.33 -5.12
C LEU A 252 8.89 -10.49 -4.66
N ASN A 253 9.27 -11.14 -3.55
CA ASN A 253 8.45 -12.15 -2.90
C ASN A 253 7.61 -11.49 -1.79
N PHE A 254 6.39 -11.06 -2.11
CA PHE A 254 5.45 -10.49 -1.12
C PHE A 254 4.73 -11.55 -0.27
N SER A 255 4.95 -12.84 -0.57
CA SER A 255 4.22 -13.98 -0.03
C SER A 255 5.18 -15.12 0.32
N ARG A 256 4.82 -15.94 1.33
CA ARG A 256 5.55 -17.19 1.67
C ARG A 256 5.43 -18.27 0.59
N SER A 257 4.55 -18.07 -0.40
CA SER A 257 4.23 -19.01 -1.47
C SER A 257 4.16 -18.27 -2.81
N ASN A 258 4.82 -18.82 -3.82
CA ASN A 258 4.92 -18.21 -5.16
C ASN A 258 3.86 -18.75 -6.13
N SER A 259 2.86 -19.49 -5.62
CA SER A 259 1.82 -20.07 -6.46
C SER A 259 0.91 -18.99 -7.02
N GLU A 260 0.83 -18.89 -8.35
CA GLU A 260 -0.12 -18.03 -9.05
C GLU A 260 -1.57 -18.32 -8.65
N MET A 261 -1.86 -19.56 -8.22
CA MET A 261 -3.18 -19.96 -7.73
C MET A 261 -3.57 -19.31 -6.41
N GLU A 262 -2.72 -18.48 -5.80
CA GLU A 262 -3.13 -17.62 -4.70
C GLU A 262 -3.76 -16.31 -5.16
N LEU A 263 -3.45 -15.87 -6.38
CA LEU A 263 -4.00 -14.66 -7.00
C LEU A 263 -5.47 -14.90 -7.32
N ILE A 264 -6.35 -14.01 -6.87
CA ILE A 264 -7.80 -14.17 -7.06
C ILE A 264 -8.18 -14.27 -8.53
N ALA A 265 -7.54 -13.47 -9.39
CA ALA A 265 -7.82 -13.48 -10.82
C ALA A 265 -7.51 -14.86 -11.43
N ARG A 266 -6.40 -15.48 -11.02
CA ARG A 266 -5.98 -16.80 -11.51
C ARG A 266 -6.87 -17.92 -10.99
N LYS A 267 -7.32 -17.84 -9.73
CA LYS A 267 -8.32 -18.76 -9.18
C LYS A 267 -9.60 -18.76 -10.01
N ILE A 268 -10.09 -17.58 -10.36
CA ILE A 268 -11.34 -17.46 -11.12
C ILE A 268 -11.16 -17.95 -12.56
N ILE A 269 -10.04 -17.61 -13.22
CA ILE A 269 -9.73 -18.16 -14.54
C ILE A 269 -9.77 -19.70 -14.52
N GLN A 270 -9.18 -20.32 -13.50
CA GLN A 270 -9.21 -21.77 -13.33
C GLN A 270 -10.62 -22.31 -13.03
N GLN A 271 -11.44 -21.59 -12.26
CA GLN A 271 -12.82 -22.01 -11.97
C GLN A 271 -13.71 -21.95 -13.22
N GLU A 272 -13.57 -20.90 -14.04
CA GLU A 272 -14.42 -20.66 -15.22
C GLU A 272 -14.01 -21.53 -16.42
N GLU A 273 -12.70 -21.67 -16.67
CA GLU A 273 -12.19 -22.33 -17.89
C GLU A 273 -11.15 -23.44 -17.63
N GLY A 274 -10.91 -23.81 -16.37
CA GLY A 274 -9.94 -24.87 -16.04
C GLY A 274 -8.54 -24.56 -16.58
N GLU A 275 -7.83 -25.61 -17.01
CA GLU A 275 -6.46 -25.46 -17.54
C GLU A 275 -6.41 -24.64 -18.83
N THR A 276 -7.46 -24.66 -19.66
CA THR A 276 -7.49 -23.89 -20.92
C THR A 276 -7.57 -22.39 -20.69
N GLY A 277 -8.03 -21.95 -19.50
CA GLY A 277 -8.06 -20.54 -19.14
C GLY A 277 -6.68 -19.87 -19.15
N LYS A 278 -5.59 -20.64 -19.01
CA LYS A 278 -4.21 -20.14 -19.09
C LYS A 278 -3.85 -19.54 -20.46
N GLU A 279 -4.50 -20.00 -21.52
CA GLU A 279 -4.29 -19.47 -22.88
C GLU A 279 -4.96 -18.10 -23.10
N HIS A 280 -5.85 -17.71 -22.18
CA HIS A 280 -6.72 -16.54 -22.33
C HIS A 280 -6.48 -15.46 -21.26
N ILE A 281 -5.34 -15.52 -20.54
CA ILE A 281 -5.02 -14.58 -19.44
C ILE A 281 -5.11 -13.12 -19.87
N ALA A 282 -4.58 -12.79 -21.06
CA ALA A 282 -4.61 -11.43 -21.59
C ALA A 282 -6.05 -10.92 -21.81
N GLU A 283 -6.96 -11.78 -22.26
CA GLU A 283 -8.37 -11.41 -22.41
C GLU A 283 -9.02 -11.19 -21.04
N TYR A 284 -8.71 -12.04 -20.06
CA TYR A 284 -9.19 -11.89 -18.68
C TYR A 284 -8.66 -10.61 -17.99
N ALA A 285 -7.45 -10.16 -18.33
CA ALA A 285 -6.86 -8.94 -17.78
C ALA A 285 -7.49 -7.64 -18.34
N ASP A 286 -8.17 -7.72 -19.49
CA ASP A 286 -8.82 -6.58 -20.13
C ASP A 286 -10.34 -6.60 -19.87
N SER A 287 -10.80 -5.65 -19.05
CA SER A 287 -12.21 -5.48 -18.64
C SER A 287 -13.18 -5.24 -19.79
N ARG A 288 -12.69 -4.88 -20.98
CA ARG A 288 -13.53 -4.65 -22.17
C ARG A 288 -13.96 -5.95 -22.84
N THR A 289 -13.19 -7.03 -22.67
CA THR A 289 -13.48 -8.32 -23.30
C THR A 289 -14.61 -9.04 -22.58
N LYS A 290 -15.20 -10.05 -23.22
CA LYS A 290 -16.21 -10.91 -22.59
C LYS A 290 -15.64 -11.63 -21.35
N ARG A 291 -14.39 -12.08 -21.42
CA ARG A 291 -13.70 -12.78 -20.32
C ARG A 291 -13.34 -11.84 -19.18
N GLY A 292 -12.86 -10.63 -19.46
CA GLY A 292 -12.64 -9.61 -18.44
C GLY A 292 -13.93 -9.25 -17.71
N LYS A 293 -15.05 -9.07 -18.42
CA LYS A 293 -16.36 -8.85 -17.78
C LYS A 293 -16.79 -10.04 -16.92
N CYS A 294 -16.52 -11.27 -17.37
CA CYS A 294 -16.76 -12.48 -16.58
C CYS A 294 -15.94 -12.45 -15.28
N LEU A 295 -14.63 -12.12 -15.37
CA LEU A 295 -13.75 -11.99 -14.21
C LEU A 295 -14.31 -11.01 -13.18
N LEU A 296 -14.65 -9.79 -13.64
CA LEU A 296 -15.19 -8.74 -12.78
C LEU A 296 -16.46 -9.21 -12.10
N HIS A 297 -17.38 -9.82 -12.85
CA HIS A 297 -18.65 -10.31 -12.32
C HIS A 297 -18.43 -11.43 -11.28
N THR A 298 -17.56 -12.40 -11.56
CA THR A 298 -17.30 -13.51 -10.65
C THR A 298 -16.61 -13.03 -9.37
N ILE A 299 -15.59 -12.14 -9.45
CA ILE A 299 -14.98 -11.53 -8.24
C ILE A 299 -16.04 -10.75 -7.46
N CYS A 300 -16.83 -9.92 -8.13
CA CYS A 300 -17.88 -9.11 -7.53
C CYS A 300 -18.87 -9.98 -6.76
N LYS A 301 -19.29 -11.10 -7.34
CA LYS A 301 -20.20 -12.08 -6.73
C LYS A 301 -19.57 -12.80 -5.55
N GLU A 302 -18.35 -13.32 -5.70
CA GLU A 302 -17.65 -14.02 -4.62
C GLU A 302 -17.38 -13.09 -3.43
N MET A 303 -17.04 -11.83 -3.71
CA MET A 303 -16.71 -10.82 -2.70
C MET A 303 -17.90 -10.02 -2.18
N GLY A 304 -19.06 -10.12 -2.82
CA GLY A 304 -20.29 -9.48 -2.35
C GLY A 304 -20.33 -7.97 -2.63
N PHE A 305 -19.65 -7.49 -3.66
CA PHE A 305 -19.73 -6.08 -4.09
C PHE A 305 -20.98 -5.85 -4.95
N ASP A 306 -21.43 -4.60 -5.05
CA ASP A 306 -22.44 -4.18 -6.03
C ASP A 306 -21.85 -3.97 -7.43
N SER A 307 -20.57 -3.57 -7.50
CA SER A 307 -19.80 -3.54 -8.74
C SER A 307 -18.31 -3.60 -8.46
N LEU A 308 -17.52 -4.02 -9.45
CA LEU A 308 -16.07 -4.01 -9.42
C LEU A 308 -15.50 -3.42 -10.69
N GLY A 309 -14.49 -2.56 -10.55
CA GLY A 309 -13.64 -2.10 -11.65
C GLY A 309 -12.16 -2.26 -11.29
N TYR A 310 -11.33 -2.53 -12.28
CA TYR A 310 -9.88 -2.46 -12.16
C TYR A 310 -9.37 -1.34 -13.05
N GLN A 311 -8.31 -0.67 -12.62
CA GLN A 311 -7.55 0.22 -13.49
C GLN A 311 -7.01 -0.56 -14.69
N SER A 312 -7.05 0.05 -15.87
CA SER A 312 -6.46 -0.52 -17.08
C SER A 312 -4.93 -0.41 -17.04
N LEU A 313 -4.23 -1.32 -17.73
CA LEU A 313 -2.77 -1.23 -17.87
C LEU A 313 -2.36 0.11 -18.51
N ASP A 314 -3.05 0.52 -19.56
CA ASP A 314 -2.75 1.78 -20.23
C ASP A 314 -3.01 2.98 -19.32
N GLY A 315 -4.06 2.93 -18.50
CA GLY A 315 -4.39 3.98 -17.53
C GLY A 315 -3.35 4.12 -16.41
N ILE A 316 -2.85 3.01 -15.86
CA ILE A 316 -1.79 3.08 -14.85
C ILE A 316 -0.45 3.54 -15.46
N LEU A 317 -0.12 3.12 -16.68
CA LEU A 317 1.08 3.60 -17.38
C LEU A 317 0.97 5.10 -17.70
N GLU A 318 -0.20 5.58 -18.12
CA GLU A 318 -0.49 7.00 -18.31
C GLU A 318 -0.35 7.79 -16.99
N ALA A 319 -0.81 7.21 -15.88
CA ALA A 319 -0.66 7.82 -14.56
C ALA A 319 0.81 7.92 -14.14
N ILE A 320 1.58 6.83 -14.31
CA ILE A 320 3.01 6.77 -14.03
C ILE A 320 3.79 7.78 -14.87
N GLY A 321 3.43 7.94 -16.15
CA GLY A 321 4.03 8.94 -17.03
C GLY A 321 5.49 8.68 -17.42
N ILE A 322 5.95 7.44 -17.28
CA ILE A 322 7.24 6.94 -17.76
C ILE A 322 6.99 6.10 -19.02
N ASP A 323 7.92 6.10 -19.96
CA ASP A 323 7.83 5.29 -21.18
C ASP A 323 7.60 3.81 -20.84
N ARG A 324 6.68 3.15 -21.56
CA ARG A 324 6.30 1.75 -21.33
C ARG A 324 7.49 0.80 -21.30
N ASP A 325 8.46 0.99 -22.21
CA ASP A 325 9.65 0.15 -22.35
C ASP A 325 10.63 0.28 -21.17
N LYS A 326 10.37 1.20 -20.23
CA LYS A 326 11.15 1.39 -18.99
C LYS A 326 10.40 0.90 -17.75
N ILE A 327 9.19 0.36 -17.92
CA ILE A 327 8.34 -0.11 -16.82
C ILE A 327 8.17 -1.63 -16.96
N CYS A 328 8.61 -2.37 -15.96
CA CYS A 328 8.30 -3.78 -15.85
C CYS A 328 6.79 -3.96 -15.65
N THR A 329 6.14 -4.69 -16.56
CA THR A 329 4.70 -4.99 -16.50
C THR A 329 4.39 -6.45 -16.16
N TYR A 330 5.42 -7.22 -15.76
CA TYR A 330 5.36 -8.68 -15.65
C TYR A 330 4.19 -9.18 -14.81
N CYS A 331 3.89 -8.54 -13.68
CA CYS A 331 2.79 -8.94 -12.79
C CYS A 331 1.41 -8.91 -13.48
N TRP A 332 1.25 -8.12 -14.54
CA TRP A 332 0.00 -7.95 -15.29
C TRP A 332 0.03 -8.70 -16.63
N THR A 333 1.16 -8.68 -17.33
CA THR A 333 1.27 -9.18 -18.72
C THR A 333 2.11 -10.45 -18.88
N GLY A 334 2.99 -10.76 -17.92
CA GLY A 334 4.01 -11.80 -18.04
C GLY A 334 5.23 -11.38 -18.86
N GLU A 335 5.29 -10.11 -19.28
CA GLU A 335 6.38 -9.52 -20.07
C GLU A 335 7.23 -8.59 -19.20
N GLU A 336 8.55 -8.65 -19.38
CA GLU A 336 9.54 -7.84 -18.63
C GLU A 336 9.83 -6.50 -19.30
#